data_AF-A0A550CXY1-F1
#
_entry.id   AF-A0A550CXY1-F1
#
_cell.length_a   1.000
_cell.length_b   1.000
_cell.length_c   1.000
_cell.angle_alpha   90.00
_cell.angle_beta   90.00
_cell.angle_gamma   90.00
#
_symmetry.space_group_name_H-M   'P 1'
#
loop_
_entity.id
_entity.type
_entity.pdbx_description
1 polymer ?
#
loop_
_entity_poly.entity_id
_entity_poly.type
_entity_poly.pdbx_seq_one_letter_code
_entity_poly.pdbx_strand_id
1 'polypeptide(L)'
;MAQEPIAGPSTENGTAATVQTSSSKIYTIRPEFAQAQTAAVRCDSCKASNTKCDRLLPFCTNCVVAQKSCGYTPYSASAHKGVVSCTACSIKDIECDRTFPVCNQCEDLGAACQYAAAKMPASSRKRSKASESAMIVSDASAEEADEPESEERSQPARTPAPAPPRTVQAPPQPAQPVSGRYSSHYRDGPTGYPAAVNKRIIYNTASGVKRQHYCFVPAALPRAVIAGPHLHPWINPSFVALPHVIHEGMASIPPVEMPDRITFHTEMNKFLGNVLDEQRHTICLGQEQYAEIADALALGKTAELAPWVSDWITCHRLMSGSDRAGLILVPRDATFEAPRKVQERLRLTYQCHVDGTTQSPLYRSLPPMDLLGLEWLSAFERLPVKEQVYDILAYAHRGHGSTTLMLMEAQRLGFAAISWPMAQLFCDLCPLCNRQTLTKFRNVSYSVT
;
A
#
# COMPACT_ATOMS: atom_id res chain seq x y z
N MET A 1 4.95 -7.36 67.60
CA MET A 1 6.14 -7.17 66.74
C MET A 1 5.70 -6.33 65.57
N ALA A 2 6.09 -5.05 65.60
CA ALA A 2 5.79 -4.06 64.58
C ALA A 2 6.76 -4.26 63.40
N GLN A 3 6.24 -4.20 62.17
CA GLN A 3 7.05 -4.11 60.96
C GLN A 3 6.83 -2.73 60.34
N GLU A 4 7.95 -2.05 60.11
CA GLU A 4 8.09 -0.73 59.51
C GLU A 4 7.75 -0.72 58.02
N PRO A 5 7.26 0.40 57.47
CA PRO A 5 7.06 0.55 56.03
C PRO A 5 8.36 1.03 55.34
N ILE A 6 8.73 0.36 54.24
CA ILE A 6 9.84 0.74 53.37
C ILE A 6 9.35 1.84 52.41
N ALA A 7 10.04 2.99 52.45
CA ALA A 7 9.84 4.13 51.57
C ALA A 7 10.34 3.84 50.15
N GLY A 8 9.50 4.08 49.14
CA GLY A 8 9.88 4.08 47.72
C GLY A 8 10.39 5.45 47.27
N PRO A 9 11.33 5.52 46.30
CA PRO A 9 11.85 6.79 45.80
C PRO A 9 10.91 7.45 44.79
N SER A 10 10.91 8.77 44.91
CA SER A 10 10.19 9.83 44.21
C SER A 10 10.34 9.84 42.68
N THR A 11 9.21 10.02 41.99
CA THR A 11 9.10 10.36 40.57
C THR A 11 9.13 11.88 40.37
N GLU A 12 10.09 12.38 39.59
CA GLU A 12 10.10 13.75 39.08
C GLU A 12 9.22 13.85 37.83
N ASN A 13 8.19 14.70 37.91
CA ASN A 13 7.29 15.04 36.82
C ASN A 13 7.90 16.12 35.90
N GLY A 14 8.11 15.79 34.63
CA GLY A 14 8.21 16.75 33.54
C GLY A 14 6.87 16.87 32.81
N THR A 15 6.17 17.99 32.97
CA THR A 15 4.85 18.28 32.40
C THR A 15 4.91 18.50 30.89
N ALA A 16 4.23 17.67 30.10
CA ALA A 16 3.83 17.96 28.72
C ALA A 16 2.38 18.46 28.70
N ALA A 17 2.14 19.59 28.04
CA ALA A 17 0.81 20.19 27.91
C ALA A 17 -0.12 19.26 27.11
N THR A 18 -1.27 18.94 27.70
CA THR A 18 -2.31 18.11 27.08
C THR A 18 -3.44 19.02 26.60
N VAL A 19 -3.66 19.10 25.30
CA VAL A 19 -4.90 19.67 24.73
C VAL A 19 -5.81 18.48 24.42
N GLN A 20 -6.92 18.37 25.15
CA GLN A 20 -7.94 17.36 24.92
C GLN A 20 -8.78 17.73 23.70
N THR A 21 -8.74 16.90 22.67
CA THR A 21 -9.80 16.81 21.65
C THR A 21 -10.23 15.36 21.49
N SER A 22 -11.53 15.16 21.34
CA SER A 22 -12.30 13.92 21.54
C SER A 22 -12.16 12.84 20.46
N SER A 23 -10.94 12.40 20.13
CA SER A 23 -10.75 11.13 19.39
C SER A 23 -9.44 10.45 19.76
N SER A 24 -9.54 9.33 20.48
CA SER A 24 -8.39 8.58 21.00
C SER A 24 -7.70 7.74 19.92
N LYS A 25 -6.70 8.31 19.26
CA LYS A 25 -5.51 7.59 18.74
C LYS A 25 -4.27 8.43 19.05
N ILE A 26 -3.50 8.01 20.05
CA ILE A 26 -2.19 8.59 20.33
C ILE A 26 -1.18 7.86 19.45
N TYR A 27 -0.71 8.51 18.39
CA TYR A 27 0.50 8.11 17.69
C TYR A 27 1.65 8.96 18.21
N THR A 28 2.60 8.35 18.89
CA THR A 28 3.89 8.98 19.18
C THR A 28 4.70 8.99 17.89
N ILE A 29 4.51 10.03 17.07
CA ILE A 29 5.32 10.26 15.88
C ILE A 29 6.67 10.78 16.34
N ARG A 30 7.76 10.04 16.05
CA ARG A 30 9.12 10.57 16.17
C ARG A 30 9.21 11.88 15.37
N PRO A 31 9.69 13.01 15.93
CA PRO A 31 9.78 14.30 15.25
C PRO A 31 10.63 14.30 13.96
N GLU A 32 11.35 13.20 13.72
CA GLU A 32 12.39 13.05 12.70
C GLU A 32 11.82 12.74 11.30
N PHE A 33 10.54 12.36 11.18
CA PHE A 33 9.90 11.99 9.90
C PHE A 33 8.69 12.85 9.51
N ALA A 34 8.34 13.87 10.32
CA ALA A 34 7.22 14.77 10.03
C ALA A 34 7.58 16.00 9.16
N GLN A 35 8.83 16.09 8.68
CA GLN A 35 9.17 17.01 7.58
C GLN A 35 8.88 16.33 6.24
N ALA A 36 7.62 16.41 5.80
CA ALA A 36 7.26 16.19 4.43
C ALA A 36 8.15 17.07 3.54
N GLN A 37 9.11 16.45 2.85
CA GLN A 37 9.84 17.07 1.76
C GLN A 37 8.87 17.32 0.61
N THR A 38 8.12 18.43 0.66
CA THR A 38 7.63 19.02 -0.58
C THR A 38 8.88 19.34 -1.40
N ALA A 39 9.11 18.62 -2.50
CA ALA A 39 10.14 19.03 -3.45
C ALA A 39 9.80 20.49 -3.83
N ALA A 40 10.71 21.43 -3.61
CA ALA A 40 10.47 22.83 -3.95
C ALA A 40 10.25 23.05 -5.46
N VAL A 41 10.47 22.01 -6.27
CA VAL A 41 10.56 22.05 -7.73
C VAL A 41 9.36 21.34 -8.34
N ARG A 42 8.85 21.88 -9.47
CA ARG A 42 7.84 21.21 -10.30
C ARG A 42 8.47 19.96 -10.93
N CYS A 43 7.70 18.88 -11.12
CA CYS A 43 8.20 17.71 -11.86
C CYS A 43 8.51 18.06 -13.33
N ASP A 44 9.35 17.25 -13.97
CA ASP A 44 9.89 17.52 -15.31
C ASP A 44 8.79 17.66 -16.37
N SER A 45 7.74 16.83 -16.28
CA SER A 45 6.62 16.84 -17.22
C SER A 45 5.71 18.07 -17.05
N CYS A 46 5.46 18.51 -15.81
CA CYS A 46 4.75 19.76 -15.56
C CYS A 46 5.57 20.99 -15.93
N LYS A 47 6.91 20.92 -15.82
CA LYS A 47 7.83 21.96 -16.26
C LYS A 47 7.80 22.09 -17.79
N ALA A 48 7.97 20.99 -18.51
CA ALA A 48 7.97 20.95 -19.97
C ALA A 48 6.64 21.39 -20.60
N SER A 49 5.51 21.04 -19.97
CA SER A 49 4.17 21.41 -20.45
C SER A 49 3.63 22.73 -19.88
N ASN A 50 4.43 23.42 -19.05
CA ASN A 50 4.03 24.60 -18.28
C ASN A 50 2.68 24.47 -17.54
N THR A 51 2.38 23.31 -16.97
CA THR A 51 1.15 23.05 -16.19
C THR A 51 1.37 23.06 -14.66
N LYS A 52 0.35 23.43 -13.87
CA LYS A 52 0.47 23.49 -12.39
C LYS A 52 0.89 22.12 -11.82
N CYS A 53 1.82 22.13 -10.86
CA CYS A 53 2.35 20.95 -10.20
C CYS A 53 2.20 21.13 -8.69
N ASP A 54 1.54 20.18 -8.04
CA ASP A 54 1.34 20.08 -6.59
C ASP A 54 2.56 19.50 -5.84
N ARG A 55 3.60 19.07 -6.57
CA ARG A 55 4.92 18.69 -6.05
C ARG A 55 4.91 17.54 -5.05
N LEU A 56 3.86 16.72 -5.08
CA LEU A 56 3.80 15.48 -4.30
C LEU A 56 4.77 14.46 -4.90
N LEU A 57 5.52 13.79 -4.02
CA LEU A 57 6.36 12.65 -4.37
C LEU A 57 5.57 11.35 -4.10
N PRO A 58 5.73 10.31 -4.93
CA PRO A 58 6.61 10.23 -6.10
C PRO A 58 6.02 10.86 -7.38
N PHE A 59 4.72 11.15 -7.40
CA PHE A 59 4.04 11.70 -8.59
C PHE A 59 3.10 12.85 -8.22
N CYS A 60 3.09 13.88 -9.06
CA CYS A 60 2.21 15.04 -8.90
C CYS A 60 0.80 14.72 -9.45
N THR A 61 -0.27 15.23 -8.84
CA THR A 61 -1.67 14.95 -9.21
C THR A 61 -1.93 15.24 -10.69
N ASN A 62 -1.37 16.32 -11.21
CA ASN A 62 -1.57 16.71 -12.61
C ASN A 62 -1.00 15.67 -13.61
N CYS A 63 0.17 15.10 -13.32
CA CYS A 63 0.74 14.05 -14.16
C CYS A 63 -0.01 12.71 -14.03
N VAL A 64 -0.55 12.41 -12.85
CA VAL A 64 -1.38 11.20 -12.63
C VAL A 64 -2.65 11.29 -13.47
N VAL A 65 -3.34 12.44 -13.45
CA VAL A 65 -4.54 12.68 -14.26
C VAL A 65 -4.23 12.66 -15.76
N ALA A 66 -3.13 13.28 -16.17
CA ALA A 66 -2.72 13.34 -17.58
C ALA A 66 -2.04 12.07 -18.11
N GLN A 67 -1.84 11.04 -17.27
CA GLN A 67 -1.11 9.81 -17.60
C GLN A 67 0.30 10.07 -18.19
N LYS A 68 0.99 11.10 -17.69
CA LYS A 68 2.36 11.43 -18.11
C LYS A 68 3.38 10.90 -17.11
N SER A 69 4.57 10.56 -17.57
CA SER A 69 5.70 10.26 -16.68
C SER A 69 5.98 11.46 -15.77
N CYS A 70 6.12 11.21 -14.47
CA CYS A 70 6.37 12.26 -13.49
C CYS A 70 7.69 11.96 -12.79
N GLY A 71 8.78 12.47 -13.39
CA GLY A 71 10.11 12.46 -12.80
C GLY A 71 10.43 13.79 -12.14
N TYR A 72 11.28 13.75 -11.12
CA TYR A 72 11.90 14.93 -10.54
C TYR A 72 13.40 14.79 -10.77
N THR A 73 13.92 15.44 -11.81
CA THR A 73 15.36 15.51 -12.03
C THR A 73 15.95 16.47 -10.99
N PRO A 74 16.79 16.00 -10.04
CA PRO A 74 17.44 16.90 -9.10
C PRO A 74 18.29 17.90 -9.89
N TYR A 75 18.17 19.19 -9.56
CA TYR A 75 19.01 20.21 -10.16
C TYR A 75 20.48 19.80 -10.05
N SER A 76 21.22 19.92 -11.15
CA SER A 76 22.67 19.84 -11.09
C SER A 76 23.17 20.85 -10.05
N ALA A 77 24.13 20.45 -9.21
CA ALA A 77 24.61 21.25 -8.09
C ALA A 77 25.17 22.63 -8.50
N SER A 78 25.32 22.87 -9.81
CA SER A 78 25.76 24.11 -10.46
C SER A 78 24.63 25.12 -10.75
N ALA A 79 23.36 24.83 -10.44
CA ALA A 79 22.28 25.81 -10.60
C ALA A 79 22.40 26.94 -9.55
N HIS A 80 22.59 28.18 -10.01
CA HIS A 80 22.78 29.37 -9.17
C HIS A 80 21.53 29.67 -8.31
N LYS A 81 21.48 29.17 -7.07
CA LYS A 81 20.47 29.56 -6.08
C LYS A 81 20.69 31.03 -5.68
N GLY A 82 19.66 31.87 -5.84
CA GLY A 82 19.61 33.23 -5.28
C GLY A 82 19.85 34.39 -6.26
N VAL A 83 20.19 34.15 -7.53
CA VAL A 83 20.33 35.21 -8.55
C VAL A 83 19.03 35.29 -9.36
N VAL A 84 18.50 36.51 -9.61
CA VAL A 84 17.18 36.72 -10.24
C VAL A 84 17.22 36.62 -11.78
N SER A 85 18.35 36.96 -12.39
CA SER A 85 18.57 36.85 -13.83
C SER A 85 20.07 36.92 -14.10
N CYS A 86 20.54 36.35 -15.22
CA CYS A 86 21.92 36.60 -15.66
C CYS A 86 22.06 38.07 -16.07
N THR A 87 23.28 38.60 -16.11
CA THR A 87 23.55 40.00 -16.48
C THR A 87 22.99 40.35 -17.86
N ALA A 88 23.13 39.47 -18.85
CA ALA A 88 22.63 39.70 -20.21
C ALA A 88 21.09 39.82 -20.27
N CYS A 89 20.36 38.92 -19.61
CA CYS A 89 18.90 39.00 -19.54
C CYS A 89 18.42 40.16 -18.67
N SER A 90 19.15 40.50 -17.59
CA SER A 90 18.84 41.65 -16.75
C SER A 90 18.99 42.98 -17.48
N ILE A 91 20.01 43.11 -18.34
CA ILE A 91 20.23 44.33 -19.14
C ILE A 91 19.13 44.49 -20.20
N LYS A 92 18.62 43.37 -20.72
CA LYS A 92 17.58 43.35 -21.76
C LYS A 92 16.15 43.30 -21.19
N ASP A 93 16.00 43.25 -19.87
CA ASP A 93 14.72 43.10 -19.17
C ASP A 93 13.86 41.92 -19.69
N ILE A 94 14.50 40.76 -19.90
CA ILE A 94 13.85 39.52 -20.35
C ILE A 94 13.94 38.42 -19.29
N GLU A 95 12.96 37.51 -19.27
CA GLU A 95 12.93 36.39 -18.31
C GLU A 95 14.09 35.41 -18.55
N CYS A 96 14.81 35.10 -17.48
CA CYS A 96 16.00 34.24 -17.53
C CYS A 96 15.68 32.85 -16.98
N ASP A 97 15.84 31.80 -17.79
CA ASP A 97 15.77 30.40 -17.33
C ASP A 97 17.07 30.01 -16.60
N ARG A 98 16.99 29.91 -15.27
CA ARG A 98 18.13 29.67 -14.38
C ARG A 98 18.49 28.20 -14.21
N THR A 99 17.78 27.33 -14.94
CA THR A 99 17.93 25.89 -14.77
C THR A 99 19.13 25.31 -15.51
N PHE A 100 19.84 26.16 -16.26
CA PHE A 100 21.01 25.80 -17.06
C PHE A 100 22.20 26.75 -16.78
N PRO A 101 23.45 26.29 -16.98
CA PRO A 101 24.66 27.12 -16.88
C PRO A 101 24.61 28.34 -17.82
N VAL A 102 24.01 28.15 -19.00
CA VAL A 102 23.66 29.19 -19.97
C VAL A 102 22.15 29.16 -20.12
N CYS A 103 21.46 30.28 -19.87
CA CYS A 103 20.01 30.30 -20.06
C CYS A 103 19.66 30.27 -21.55
N ASN A 104 18.51 29.67 -21.89
CA ASN A 104 18.07 29.51 -23.29
C ASN A 104 18.08 30.84 -24.06
N GLN A 105 17.69 31.95 -23.42
CA GLN A 105 17.70 33.28 -24.04
C GLN A 105 19.11 33.74 -24.44
N CYS A 106 20.13 33.46 -23.62
CA CYS A 106 21.51 33.82 -23.95
C CYS A 106 22.10 32.89 -25.00
N GLU A 107 21.69 31.62 -25.01
CA GLU A 107 22.07 30.65 -26.03
C GLU A 107 21.52 31.08 -27.40
N ASP A 108 20.23 31.42 -27.47
CA ASP A 108 19.56 31.88 -28.70
C ASP A 108 20.14 33.21 -29.22
N LEU A 109 20.51 34.11 -28.30
CA LEU A 109 21.06 35.43 -28.65
C LEU A 109 22.59 35.41 -28.88
N GLY A 110 23.26 34.26 -28.68
CA GLY A 110 24.72 34.16 -28.74
C GLY A 110 25.44 35.08 -27.73
N ALA A 111 24.80 35.39 -26.60
CA ALA A 111 25.31 36.30 -25.59
C ALA A 111 26.00 35.56 -24.44
N ALA A 112 27.04 36.16 -23.85
CA ALA A 112 27.72 35.59 -22.69
C ALA A 112 26.79 35.60 -21.45
N CYS A 113 26.31 34.43 -21.05
CA CYS A 113 25.45 34.26 -19.87
C CYS A 113 26.30 34.22 -18.59
N GLN A 114 26.33 35.32 -17.84
CA GLN A 114 27.05 35.40 -16.56
C GLN A 114 26.10 35.68 -15.40
N TYR A 115 26.16 34.86 -14.36
CA TYR A 115 25.44 35.09 -13.11
C TYR A 115 26.40 35.75 -12.12
N ALA A 116 26.20 37.04 -11.84
CA ALA A 116 26.95 37.71 -10.79
C ALA A 116 26.53 37.14 -9.42
N ALA A 117 27.49 36.66 -8.63
CA ALA A 117 27.21 36.31 -7.24
C ALA A 117 26.71 37.56 -6.52
N ALA A 118 25.49 37.51 -5.99
CA ALA A 118 24.89 38.63 -5.29
C ALA A 118 25.84 39.11 -4.17
N LYS A 119 26.40 40.33 -4.32
CA LYS A 119 27.11 40.98 -3.22
C LYS A 119 26.07 41.23 -2.12
N MET A 120 26.11 40.43 -1.06
CA MET A 120 25.32 40.66 0.15
C MET A 120 25.62 42.08 0.65
N PRO A 121 24.62 42.97 0.77
CA PRO A 121 24.85 44.29 1.34
C PRO A 121 25.32 44.13 2.78
N ALA A 122 26.42 44.80 3.13
CA ALA A 122 26.97 44.81 4.48
C ALA A 122 25.91 45.39 5.44
N SER A 123 25.25 44.49 6.17
CA SER A 123 24.30 44.81 7.23
C SER A 123 24.89 45.83 8.19
N SER A 124 24.17 46.94 8.34
CA SER A 124 24.33 48.00 9.33
C SER A 124 24.67 47.46 10.73
N ARG A 125 25.90 47.70 11.19
CA ARG A 125 26.26 47.63 12.61
C ARG A 125 25.52 48.74 13.35
N LYS A 126 24.38 48.41 13.99
CA LYS A 126 23.80 49.25 15.06
C LYS A 126 24.71 49.15 16.29
N ARG A 127 25.36 50.27 16.63
CA ARG A 127 26.26 50.44 17.78
C ARG A 127 25.52 51.21 18.88
N SER A 128 25.36 50.54 20.01
CA SER A 128 25.28 51.02 21.41
C SER A 128 24.29 52.10 21.85
N LYS A 129 23.50 51.70 22.86
CA LYS A 129 22.82 52.47 23.91
C LYS A 129 23.74 53.50 24.61
N ALA A 130 23.14 54.64 24.98
CA ALA A 130 23.40 55.40 26.22
C ALA A 130 22.24 56.40 26.47
N SER A 131 21.74 56.43 27.72
CA SER A 131 21.03 57.52 28.47
C SER A 131 19.83 58.22 27.79
N GLU A 132 18.72 58.61 28.42
CA GLU A 132 18.49 59.11 29.77
C GLU A 132 16.97 59.25 30.01
N SER A 133 16.54 58.87 31.22
CA SER A 133 15.47 59.41 32.09
C SER A 133 14.06 59.85 31.61
N ALA A 134 13.11 59.46 32.48
CA ALA A 134 11.86 60.13 32.87
C ALA A 134 10.69 60.02 31.86
N MET A 135 9.41 59.91 32.22
CA MET A 135 8.65 59.94 33.48
C MET A 135 7.17 59.62 33.10
N ILE A 136 6.32 59.27 34.09
CA ILE A 136 4.84 59.51 34.14
C ILE A 136 3.96 58.61 33.23
N VAL A 137 2.75 58.12 33.54
CA VAL A 137 1.86 57.85 34.71
C VAL A 137 0.59 57.21 34.08
N SER A 138 -0.13 56.40 34.87
CA SER A 138 -1.53 55.93 34.72
C SER A 138 -1.85 54.88 33.64
N ASP A 139 -2.49 53.74 33.92
CA ASP A 139 -3.67 53.39 34.76
C ASP A 139 -5.02 53.55 34.03
N ALA A 140 -5.96 52.65 34.38
CA ALA A 140 -7.34 52.44 33.93
C ALA A 140 -7.52 51.48 32.71
N SER A 141 -8.10 50.28 32.88
CA SER A 141 -9.54 49.95 33.10
C SER A 141 -10.36 50.18 31.83
N ALA A 142 -11.38 49.44 31.42
CA ALA A 142 -12.10 48.22 31.82
C ALA A 142 -13.08 47.90 30.65
N GLU A 143 -13.94 46.90 30.85
CA GLU A 143 -15.25 46.67 30.18
C GLU A 143 -15.18 46.03 28.77
N GLU A 144 -15.70 44.81 28.58
CA GLU A 144 -17.10 44.34 28.57
C GLU A 144 -17.87 44.67 27.27
N ALA A 145 -18.85 43.80 26.99
CA ALA A 145 -19.85 43.83 25.93
C ALA A 145 -19.38 43.33 24.55
N ASP A 146 -20.15 42.62 23.75
CA ASP A 146 -21.52 42.11 23.85
C ASP A 146 -21.69 41.08 22.72
N GLU A 147 -22.58 40.11 22.88
CA GLU A 147 -23.15 39.38 21.74
C GLU A 147 -24.04 40.33 20.90
N PRO A 148 -24.34 40.00 19.64
CA PRO A 148 -25.65 39.39 19.46
C PRO A 148 -25.73 38.30 18.38
N GLU A 149 -26.50 37.29 18.78
CA GLU A 149 -27.49 36.50 18.05
C GLU A 149 -28.06 37.14 16.76
N SER A 150 -28.10 36.37 15.66
CA SER A 150 -29.00 36.67 14.53
C SER A 150 -29.42 35.41 13.76
N GLU A 151 -30.70 35.08 13.92
CA GLU A 151 -31.69 34.80 12.88
C GLU A 151 -31.50 33.60 11.92
N GLU A 152 -32.11 32.50 12.35
CA GLU A 152 -33.17 31.75 11.67
C GLU A 152 -33.59 32.28 10.27
N ARG A 153 -33.21 31.54 9.20
CA ARG A 153 -33.78 31.73 7.85
C ARG A 153 -34.46 30.44 7.37
N SER A 154 -35.78 30.49 7.41
CA SER A 154 -36.71 29.51 6.85
C SER A 154 -36.49 29.32 5.34
N GLN A 155 -36.47 28.06 4.89
CA GLN A 155 -36.58 27.70 3.47
C GLN A 155 -37.94 27.06 3.19
N PRO A 156 -38.60 27.40 2.07
CA PRO A 156 -39.94 26.92 1.75
C PRO A 156 -39.95 25.50 1.15
N ALA A 157 -41.06 24.83 1.42
CA ALA A 157 -41.44 23.50 0.95
C ALA A 157 -41.32 23.33 -0.57
N ARG A 158 -40.66 22.25 -0.99
CA ARG A 158 -40.68 21.76 -2.38
C ARG A 158 -41.90 20.86 -2.59
N THR A 159 -42.75 21.29 -3.51
CA THR A 159 -43.85 20.55 -4.13
C THR A 159 -43.33 19.32 -4.90
N PRO A 160 -43.97 18.14 -4.82
CA PRO A 160 -43.56 16.95 -5.57
C PRO A 160 -44.03 17.01 -7.04
N ALA A 161 -43.13 16.62 -7.94
CA ALA A 161 -43.40 16.48 -9.38
C ALA A 161 -44.17 15.17 -9.68
N PRO A 162 -45.04 15.16 -10.72
CA PRO A 162 -45.89 14.01 -11.05
C PRO A 162 -45.12 12.89 -11.78
N ALA A 163 -45.53 11.65 -11.49
CA ALA A 163 -45.00 10.43 -12.10
C ALA A 163 -45.39 10.27 -13.59
N PRO A 164 -44.53 9.69 -14.43
CA PRO A 164 -44.87 9.34 -15.81
C PRO A 164 -45.78 8.09 -15.90
N PRO A 165 -46.61 7.97 -16.95
CA PRO A 165 -47.64 6.96 -17.06
C PRO A 165 -47.11 5.55 -17.37
N ARG A 166 -47.83 4.56 -16.83
CA ARG A 166 -47.71 3.12 -17.06
C ARG A 166 -47.85 2.76 -18.54
N THR A 167 -46.86 2.07 -19.09
CA THR A 167 -46.96 1.38 -20.38
C THR A 167 -47.66 0.03 -20.19
N VAL A 168 -48.64 -0.20 -21.06
CA VAL A 168 -49.56 -1.34 -21.12
C VAL A 168 -48.83 -2.63 -21.57
N GLN A 169 -49.22 -3.74 -20.94
CA GLN A 169 -48.80 -5.12 -21.24
C GLN A 169 -49.12 -5.54 -22.68
N ALA A 170 -48.21 -6.28 -23.31
CA ALA A 170 -48.47 -7.06 -24.51
C ALA A 170 -48.64 -8.57 -24.16
N PRO A 171 -49.52 -9.31 -24.86
CA PRO A 171 -49.90 -10.69 -24.54
C PRO A 171 -48.87 -11.76 -25.01
N PRO A 172 -48.95 -13.00 -24.49
CA PRO A 172 -47.92 -14.03 -24.66
C PRO A 172 -48.01 -14.72 -26.02
N GLN A 173 -46.86 -14.94 -26.67
CA GLN A 173 -46.75 -15.79 -27.85
C GLN A 173 -46.49 -17.26 -27.48
N PRO A 174 -47.03 -18.22 -28.27
CA PRO A 174 -47.04 -19.65 -27.96
C PRO A 174 -45.73 -20.37 -28.33
N ALA A 175 -45.51 -21.47 -27.62
CA ALA A 175 -44.40 -22.40 -27.74
C ALA A 175 -44.26 -23.03 -29.14
N GLN A 176 -43.01 -23.23 -29.58
CA GLN A 176 -42.65 -24.01 -30.76
C GLN A 176 -41.94 -25.32 -30.33
N PRO A 177 -42.13 -26.42 -31.09
CA PRO A 177 -41.95 -27.77 -30.60
C PRO A 177 -40.51 -28.31 -30.71
N VAL A 178 -40.24 -29.21 -29.78
CA VAL A 178 -39.10 -30.13 -29.74
C VAL A 178 -39.18 -31.10 -30.92
N SER A 179 -38.09 -31.22 -31.67
CA SER A 179 -37.84 -32.34 -32.58
C SER A 179 -36.41 -32.83 -32.35
N GLY A 180 -36.31 -33.99 -31.71
CA GLY A 180 -35.11 -34.81 -31.74
C GLY A 180 -35.19 -35.78 -32.92
N ARG A 181 -34.03 -36.24 -33.41
CA ARG A 181 -33.79 -37.66 -33.72
C ARG A 181 -32.35 -37.90 -34.21
N TYR A 182 -31.83 -38.99 -33.65
CA TYR A 182 -30.93 -40.01 -34.19
C TYR A 182 -29.40 -39.85 -34.18
N SER A 183 -28.83 -40.73 -33.37
CA SER A 183 -27.48 -41.29 -33.36
C SER A 183 -27.03 -41.88 -34.71
N SER A 184 -25.70 -41.91 -34.91
CA SER A 184 -25.02 -43.16 -35.30
C SER A 184 -23.52 -43.13 -34.96
N HIS A 185 -23.03 -44.30 -34.57
CA HIS A 185 -21.71 -44.62 -34.08
C HIS A 185 -20.58 -44.69 -35.14
N TYR A 186 -19.35 -44.67 -34.60
CA TYR A 186 -18.17 -45.50 -34.92
C TYR A 186 -17.01 -44.93 -35.79
N ARG A 187 -15.88 -44.74 -35.06
CA ARG A 187 -14.51 -45.26 -35.27
C ARG A 187 -13.39 -44.41 -35.92
N ASP A 188 -12.25 -44.51 -35.23
CA ASP A 188 -10.83 -44.40 -35.62
C ASP A 188 -10.10 -43.04 -35.48
N GLY A 189 -9.02 -43.07 -34.66
CA GLY A 189 -8.12 -41.95 -34.35
C GLY A 189 -6.92 -41.87 -35.33
N PRO A 190 -5.71 -41.54 -34.85
CA PRO A 190 -5.29 -40.35 -34.09
C PRO A 190 -4.23 -39.56 -34.88
N THR A 191 -4.15 -38.23 -34.73
CA THR A 191 -2.93 -37.38 -34.83
C THR A 191 -3.34 -35.92 -35.06
N GLY A 192 -2.66 -35.00 -34.37
CA GLY A 192 -2.67 -33.58 -34.75
C GLY A 192 -2.93 -32.65 -33.56
N TYR A 193 -1.84 -32.12 -33.01
CA TYR A 193 -1.67 -30.80 -32.40
C TYR A 193 -2.86 -30.18 -31.64
N PRO A 194 -2.78 -29.91 -30.33
CA PRO A 194 -3.74 -29.01 -29.71
C PRO A 194 -3.52 -27.60 -30.24
N ALA A 195 -4.52 -27.13 -31.00
CA ALA A 195 -4.71 -25.75 -31.37
C ALA A 195 -4.68 -24.85 -30.13
N ALA A 196 -4.05 -23.69 -30.26
CA ALA A 196 -3.99 -22.66 -29.23
C ALA A 196 -5.41 -22.29 -28.75
N VAL A 197 -5.73 -22.67 -27.52
CA VAL A 197 -6.96 -22.23 -26.85
C VAL A 197 -6.80 -20.74 -26.56
N ASN A 198 -7.48 -19.93 -27.36
CA ASN A 198 -7.58 -18.50 -27.17
C ASN A 198 -8.49 -18.22 -25.95
N LYS A 199 -7.93 -18.35 -24.74
CA LYS A 199 -8.64 -17.98 -23.49
C LYS A 199 -8.79 -16.47 -23.46
N ARG A 200 -9.97 -15.97 -23.83
CA ARG A 200 -10.40 -14.60 -23.52
C ARG A 200 -10.38 -14.41 -22.01
N ILE A 201 -9.38 -13.70 -21.51
CA ILE A 201 -9.38 -13.12 -20.17
C ILE A 201 -10.43 -12.00 -20.20
N ILE A 202 -11.53 -12.19 -19.46
CA ILE A 202 -12.57 -11.18 -19.28
C ILE A 202 -12.03 -10.15 -18.29
N TYR A 203 -11.78 -8.93 -18.75
CA TYR A 203 -11.42 -7.80 -17.88
C TYR A 203 -12.70 -7.16 -17.32
N ASN A 204 -12.79 -6.99 -16.01
CA ASN A 204 -13.87 -6.21 -15.40
C ASN A 204 -13.29 -5.05 -14.58
N THR A 205 -13.71 -3.83 -14.93
CA THR A 205 -13.29 -2.56 -14.34
C THR A 205 -14.48 -1.98 -13.58
N ALA A 206 -14.67 -2.41 -12.34
CA ALA A 206 -15.73 -1.90 -11.48
C ALA A 206 -15.19 -1.57 -10.08
N SER A 207 -14.30 -0.58 -10.02
CA SER A 207 -14.14 0.28 -8.85
C SER A 207 -13.62 1.63 -9.33
N GLY A 208 -14.32 2.72 -8.98
CA GLY A 208 -13.94 4.09 -9.33
C GLY A 208 -12.60 4.55 -8.74
N VAL A 209 -11.94 3.69 -7.96
CA VAL A 209 -10.49 3.75 -7.70
C VAL A 209 -9.85 2.84 -8.74
N LYS A 210 -9.29 3.41 -9.81
CA LYS A 210 -8.45 2.65 -10.76
C LYS A 210 -7.24 2.12 -9.99
N ARG A 211 -7.36 0.93 -9.39
CA ARG A 211 -6.21 0.11 -9.03
C ARG A 211 -5.42 -0.02 -10.32
N GLN A 212 -4.30 0.69 -10.41
CA GLN A 212 -3.35 0.45 -11.49
C GLN A 212 -2.95 -1.02 -11.33
N HIS A 213 -3.53 -1.86 -12.19
CA HIS A 213 -3.00 -3.17 -12.45
C HIS A 213 -1.60 -2.88 -13.00
N TYR A 214 -0.59 -2.94 -12.12
CA TYR A 214 0.73 -3.35 -12.53
C TYR A 214 0.53 -4.76 -13.11
N CYS A 215 0.10 -4.83 -14.37
CA CYS A 215 0.32 -6.01 -15.16
C CYS A 215 1.83 -6.14 -15.18
N PHE A 216 2.35 -7.00 -14.29
CA PHE A 216 3.64 -7.60 -14.48
C PHE A 216 3.57 -8.26 -15.85
N VAL A 217 4.00 -7.53 -16.89
CA VAL A 217 4.19 -8.10 -18.21
C VAL A 217 5.34 -9.07 -17.99
N PRO A 218 5.10 -10.39 -18.07
CA PRO A 218 6.19 -11.34 -17.97
C PRO A 218 7.11 -11.01 -19.14
N ALA A 219 8.29 -10.46 -18.86
CA ALA A 219 9.34 -10.33 -19.85
C ALA A 219 9.91 -11.73 -20.13
N ALA A 220 9.08 -12.62 -20.67
CA ALA A 220 9.44 -14.00 -20.91
C ALA A 220 9.23 -14.29 -22.38
N LEU A 221 10.29 -14.06 -23.17
CA LEU A 221 10.55 -14.91 -24.33
C LEU A 221 10.47 -16.37 -23.86
N PRO A 222 9.84 -17.28 -24.61
CA PRO A 222 9.76 -18.69 -24.24
C PRO A 222 11.16 -19.26 -24.08
N ARG A 223 11.63 -19.37 -22.84
CA ARG A 223 12.85 -20.09 -22.49
C ARG A 223 12.54 -21.57 -22.56
N ALA A 224 13.43 -22.34 -23.19
CA ALA A 224 13.35 -23.79 -23.16
C ALA A 224 13.31 -24.25 -21.69
N VAL A 225 12.22 -24.93 -21.31
CA VAL A 225 12.06 -25.49 -19.97
C VAL A 225 12.99 -26.68 -19.87
N ILE A 226 14.20 -26.43 -19.37
CA ILE A 226 15.07 -27.51 -18.91
C ILE A 226 14.38 -28.08 -17.67
N ALA A 227 14.14 -29.40 -17.63
CA ALA A 227 13.59 -30.11 -16.48
C ALA A 227 14.60 -30.07 -15.32
N GLY A 228 14.69 -28.92 -14.67
CA GLY A 228 15.44 -28.72 -13.44
C GLY A 228 14.58 -29.08 -12.22
N PRO A 229 15.19 -29.17 -11.04
CA PRO A 229 14.42 -29.19 -9.80
C PRO A 229 13.52 -27.94 -9.81
N HIS A 230 12.23 -28.10 -9.56
CA HIS A 230 11.30 -26.97 -9.44
C HIS A 230 11.19 -26.59 -7.95
N LEU A 231 10.88 -25.33 -7.66
CA LEU A 231 10.51 -24.96 -6.30
C LEU A 231 9.16 -25.58 -5.97
N HIS A 232 9.16 -26.51 -5.01
CA HIS A 232 7.92 -27.11 -4.51
C HIS A 232 7.32 -26.20 -3.44
N PRO A 233 6.07 -25.73 -3.61
CA PRO A 233 5.34 -25.04 -2.56
C PRO A 233 5.18 -25.93 -1.33
N TRP A 234 5.19 -25.33 -0.15
CA TRP A 234 4.88 -26.03 1.09
C TRP A 234 3.40 -26.41 1.11
N ILE A 235 3.12 -27.66 1.48
CA ILE A 235 1.77 -28.22 1.53
C ILE A 235 1.61 -28.97 2.85
N ASN A 236 0.55 -28.65 3.58
CA ASN A 236 0.13 -29.38 4.76
C ASN A 236 -1.41 -29.45 4.76
N PRO A 237 -2.03 -30.65 4.84
CA PRO A 237 -3.48 -30.82 4.76
C PRO A 237 -4.25 -30.14 5.89
N SER A 238 -3.61 -29.85 7.03
CA SER A 238 -4.23 -29.14 8.15
C SER A 238 -4.42 -27.65 7.90
N PHE A 239 -3.85 -27.09 6.82
CA PHE A 239 -3.91 -25.67 6.50
C PHE A 239 -4.40 -25.45 5.07
N VAL A 240 -5.07 -24.32 4.84
CA VAL A 240 -5.51 -23.98 3.49
C VAL A 240 -4.29 -23.72 2.59
N ALA A 241 -4.26 -24.39 1.44
CA ALA A 241 -3.19 -24.22 0.45
C ALA A 241 -3.11 -22.78 -0.08
N LEU A 242 -1.93 -22.41 -0.58
CA LEU A 242 -1.73 -21.13 -1.24
C LEU A 242 -2.60 -21.03 -2.51
N PRO A 243 -2.97 -19.82 -2.95
CA PRO A 243 -3.70 -19.64 -4.20
C PRO A 243 -3.01 -20.34 -5.38
N HIS A 244 -3.81 -20.94 -6.26
CA HIS A 244 -3.33 -21.71 -7.42
C HIS A 244 -2.30 -20.96 -8.27
N VAL A 245 -2.47 -19.65 -8.44
CA VAL A 245 -1.54 -18.80 -9.18
C VAL A 245 -0.12 -18.83 -8.62
N ILE A 246 0.04 -18.97 -7.29
CA ILE A 246 1.35 -19.10 -6.65
C ILE A 246 1.94 -20.47 -6.97
N HIS A 247 1.14 -21.55 -6.87
CA HIS A 247 1.58 -22.90 -7.20
C HIS A 247 2.06 -23.00 -8.65
N GLU A 248 1.28 -22.50 -9.61
CA GLU A 248 1.67 -22.46 -11.03
C GLU A 248 2.90 -21.59 -11.27
N GLY A 249 2.95 -20.41 -10.64
CA GLY A 249 4.08 -19.50 -10.81
C GLY A 249 5.37 -20.06 -10.26
N MET A 250 5.33 -20.71 -9.09
CA MET A 250 6.51 -21.33 -8.48
C MET A 250 7.13 -22.42 -9.36
N ALA A 251 6.31 -23.18 -10.09
CA ALA A 251 6.82 -24.17 -11.04
C ALA A 251 7.68 -23.54 -12.16
N SER A 252 7.46 -22.26 -12.49
CA SER A 252 8.24 -21.54 -13.51
C SER A 252 9.53 -20.90 -12.98
N ILE A 253 9.74 -20.85 -11.66
CA ILE A 253 10.89 -20.17 -11.04
C ILE A 253 12.06 -21.15 -10.93
N PRO A 254 13.23 -20.85 -11.52
CA PRO A 254 14.42 -21.68 -11.36
C PRO A 254 14.93 -21.59 -9.91
N PRO A 255 15.15 -22.71 -9.18
CA PRO A 255 15.60 -22.63 -7.79
C PRO A 255 16.95 -21.96 -7.61
N VAL A 256 17.83 -22.02 -8.61
CA VAL A 256 19.15 -21.36 -8.59
C VAL A 256 19.06 -19.83 -8.55
N GLU A 257 17.91 -19.26 -8.92
CA GLU A 257 17.67 -17.82 -8.90
C GLU A 257 17.15 -17.34 -7.53
N MET A 258 16.68 -18.25 -6.68
CA MET A 258 16.05 -17.93 -5.39
C MET A 258 16.96 -18.29 -4.20
N PRO A 259 16.74 -17.65 -3.02
CA PRO A 259 17.37 -18.10 -1.78
C PRO A 259 17.07 -19.57 -1.50
N ASP A 260 18.03 -20.28 -0.93
CA ASP A 260 17.76 -21.61 -0.37
C ASP A 260 16.73 -21.52 0.77
N ARG A 261 15.73 -22.41 0.76
CA ARG A 261 14.62 -22.38 1.72
C ARG A 261 15.11 -22.58 3.15
N ILE A 262 16.04 -23.52 3.36
CA ILE A 262 16.56 -23.83 4.69
C ILE A 262 17.29 -22.62 5.24
N THR A 263 18.16 -22.02 4.43
CA THR A 263 18.90 -20.79 4.76
C THR A 263 17.94 -19.65 5.12
N PHE A 264 16.89 -19.42 4.33
CA PHE A 264 15.88 -18.40 4.63
C PHE A 264 15.15 -18.68 5.95
N HIS A 265 14.73 -19.92 6.22
CA HIS A 265 14.09 -20.26 7.50
C HIS A 265 15.02 -20.08 8.69
N THR A 266 16.30 -20.42 8.55
CA THR A 266 17.30 -20.20 9.61
C THR A 266 17.44 -18.71 9.93
N GLU A 267 17.60 -17.86 8.92
CA GLU A 267 17.72 -16.41 9.15
C GLU A 267 16.40 -15.79 9.64
N MET A 268 15.24 -16.28 9.16
CA MET A 268 13.94 -15.86 9.65
C MET A 268 13.78 -16.19 11.14
N ASN A 269 14.19 -17.38 11.58
CA ASN A 269 14.15 -17.76 12.99
C ASN A 269 15.11 -16.91 13.84
N LYS A 270 16.31 -16.56 13.33
CA LYS A 270 17.22 -15.62 14.00
C LYS A 270 16.59 -14.24 14.14
N PHE A 271 15.97 -13.73 13.07
CA PHE A 271 15.24 -12.47 13.09
C PHE A 271 14.14 -12.50 14.16
N LEU A 272 13.30 -13.54 14.17
CA LEU A 272 12.22 -13.69 15.15
C LEU A 272 12.74 -13.87 16.58
N GLY A 273 13.93 -14.46 16.77
CA GLY A 273 14.59 -14.58 18.07
C GLY A 273 15.00 -13.23 18.67
N ASN A 274 15.18 -12.20 17.84
CA ASN A 274 15.51 -10.84 18.28
C ASN A 274 14.25 -9.95 18.47
N VAL A 275 13.07 -10.47 18.11
CA VAL A 275 11.79 -9.80 18.33
C VAL A 275 11.30 -10.11 19.74
N LEU A 276 10.69 -9.11 20.39
CA LEU A 276 10.06 -9.25 21.72
C LEU A 276 9.07 -10.42 21.70
N ASP A 277 9.02 -11.21 22.77
CA ASP A 277 8.22 -12.44 22.80
C ASP A 277 6.74 -12.15 22.52
N GLU A 278 6.18 -11.06 23.05
CA GLU A 278 4.79 -10.66 22.80
C GLU A 278 4.51 -10.39 21.31
N GLN A 279 5.49 -9.82 20.60
CA GLN A 279 5.40 -9.52 19.18
C GLN A 279 5.64 -10.76 18.30
N ARG A 280 6.45 -11.72 18.78
CA ARG A 280 6.70 -12.97 18.06
C ARG A 280 5.41 -13.75 17.80
N HIS A 281 4.48 -13.72 18.77
CA HIS A 281 3.18 -14.37 18.69
C HIS A 281 2.16 -13.67 17.77
N THR A 282 2.50 -12.54 17.15
CA THR A 282 1.57 -11.79 16.28
C THR A 282 2.16 -11.45 14.91
N ILE A 283 3.49 -11.54 14.75
CA ILE A 283 4.19 -11.21 13.51
C ILE A 283 4.28 -12.40 12.55
N CYS A 284 4.65 -13.59 13.04
CA CYS A 284 4.87 -14.76 12.18
C CYS A 284 4.57 -16.04 12.97
N LEU A 285 3.38 -16.60 12.73
CA LEU A 285 2.88 -17.74 13.48
C LEU A 285 3.46 -19.04 12.94
N GLY A 286 4.08 -19.84 13.81
CA GLY A 286 4.39 -21.24 13.52
C GLY A 286 3.10 -22.07 13.38
N GLN A 287 3.23 -23.29 12.84
CA GLN A 287 2.10 -24.18 12.60
C GLN A 287 1.22 -24.41 13.85
N GLU A 288 1.85 -24.67 15.00
CA GLU A 288 1.13 -24.96 16.26
C GLU A 288 0.33 -23.74 16.74
N GLN A 289 0.96 -22.58 16.84
CA GLN A 289 0.29 -21.35 17.28
C GLN A 289 -0.78 -20.90 16.27
N TYR A 290 -0.51 -21.07 14.98
CA TYR A 290 -1.48 -20.76 13.94
C TYR A 290 -2.72 -21.64 14.05
N ALA A 291 -2.54 -22.95 14.22
CA ALA A 291 -3.64 -23.90 14.36
C ALA A 291 -4.47 -23.59 15.61
N GLU A 292 -3.83 -23.36 16.76
CA GLU A 292 -4.51 -23.00 18.01
C GLU A 292 -5.39 -21.75 17.85
N ILE A 293 -4.85 -20.69 17.22
CA ILE A 293 -5.58 -19.45 16.97
C ILE A 293 -6.71 -19.68 15.96
N ALA A 294 -6.47 -20.43 14.89
CA ALA A 294 -7.48 -20.72 13.87
C ALA A 294 -8.65 -21.52 14.46
N ASP A 295 -8.36 -22.53 15.28
CA ASP A 295 -9.37 -23.35 15.96
C ASP A 295 -10.16 -22.52 16.98
N ALA A 296 -9.48 -21.69 17.78
CA ALA A 296 -10.14 -20.78 18.71
C ALA A 296 -11.06 -19.77 17.98
N LEU A 297 -10.65 -19.26 16.82
CA LEU A 297 -11.47 -18.39 15.98
C LEU A 297 -12.69 -19.12 15.40
N ALA A 298 -12.51 -20.35 14.92
CA ALA A 298 -13.58 -21.17 14.35
C ALA A 298 -14.63 -21.54 15.41
N LEU A 299 -14.18 -21.87 16.62
CA LEU A 299 -15.04 -22.25 17.74
C LEU A 299 -15.61 -21.05 18.54
N GLY A 300 -15.15 -19.83 18.26
CA GLY A 300 -15.53 -18.64 19.03
C GLY A 300 -14.98 -18.60 20.46
N LYS A 301 -13.85 -19.28 20.70
CA LYS A 301 -13.20 -19.47 22.00
C LYS A 301 -11.96 -18.59 22.18
N THR A 302 -11.99 -17.36 21.68
CA THR A 302 -10.83 -16.44 21.73
C THR A 302 -10.46 -15.99 23.15
N ALA A 303 -11.32 -16.23 24.14
CA ALA A 303 -11.06 -15.97 25.55
C ALA A 303 -10.16 -17.02 26.21
N GLU A 304 -10.00 -18.21 25.60
CA GLU A 304 -9.10 -19.27 26.10
C GLU A 304 -7.63 -19.00 25.70
N LEU A 305 -7.40 -18.10 24.73
CA LEU A 305 -6.07 -17.71 24.26
C LEU A 305 -5.38 -16.75 25.25
N ALA A 306 -4.06 -16.61 25.12
CA ALA A 306 -3.30 -15.63 25.87
C ALA A 306 -3.90 -14.21 25.71
N PRO A 307 -3.98 -13.39 26.78
CA PRO A 307 -4.68 -12.10 26.74
C PRO A 307 -4.25 -11.17 25.60
N TRP A 308 -2.93 -11.05 25.35
CA TRP A 308 -2.41 -10.21 24.28
C TRP A 308 -2.77 -10.71 22.87
N VAL A 309 -2.92 -12.04 22.69
CA VAL A 309 -3.38 -12.64 21.42
C VAL A 309 -4.86 -12.33 21.23
N SER A 310 -5.66 -12.41 22.30
CA SER A 310 -7.08 -12.05 22.28
C SER A 310 -7.29 -10.56 21.94
N ASP A 311 -6.48 -9.68 22.52
CA ASP A 311 -6.46 -8.25 22.22
C ASP A 311 -6.08 -8.00 20.76
N TRP A 312 -5.03 -8.67 20.26
CA TRP A 312 -4.61 -8.60 18.88
C TRP A 312 -5.72 -9.07 17.90
N ILE A 313 -6.34 -10.22 18.18
CA ILE A 313 -7.49 -10.73 17.42
C ILE A 313 -8.62 -9.70 17.37
N THR A 314 -8.93 -9.10 18.51
CA THR A 314 -10.02 -8.12 18.64
C THR A 314 -9.69 -6.82 17.89
N CYS A 315 -8.47 -6.32 18.03
CA CYS A 315 -7.98 -5.10 17.38
C CYS A 315 -7.99 -5.23 15.85
N HIS A 316 -7.50 -6.36 15.33
CA HIS A 316 -7.42 -6.61 13.90
C HIS A 316 -8.68 -7.27 13.31
N ARG A 317 -9.67 -7.58 14.15
CA ARG A 317 -10.91 -8.27 13.77
C ARG A 317 -10.62 -9.55 13.00
N LEU A 318 -9.69 -10.36 13.51
CA LEU A 318 -9.32 -11.63 12.89
C LEU A 318 -10.52 -12.58 12.88
N MET A 319 -10.61 -13.38 11.83
CA MET A 319 -11.76 -14.24 11.55
C MET A 319 -11.27 -15.60 11.04
N SER A 320 -12.00 -16.68 11.35
CA SER A 320 -11.78 -17.95 10.66
C SER A 320 -12.28 -17.88 9.22
N GLY A 321 -11.44 -18.35 8.29
CA GLY A 321 -11.72 -18.42 6.86
C GLY A 321 -12.05 -19.81 6.33
N SER A 322 -12.02 -20.84 7.18
CA SER A 322 -12.32 -22.23 6.81
C SER A 322 -12.75 -23.01 8.06
N ASP A 323 -13.72 -23.91 7.90
CA ASP A 323 -14.10 -24.86 8.97
C ASP A 323 -13.38 -26.21 8.82
N ARG A 324 -12.61 -26.40 7.74
CA ARG A 324 -11.97 -27.69 7.39
C ARG A 324 -10.47 -27.70 7.63
N ALA A 325 -9.83 -26.55 7.49
CA ALA A 325 -8.39 -26.39 7.63
C ALA A 325 -8.09 -25.02 8.24
N GLY A 326 -6.93 -24.89 8.89
CA GLY A 326 -6.50 -23.62 9.46
C GLY A 326 -6.40 -22.53 8.38
N LEU A 327 -7.21 -21.49 8.53
CA LEU A 327 -7.13 -20.25 7.75
C LEU A 327 -7.61 -19.06 8.58
N ILE A 328 -6.71 -18.10 8.80
CA ILE A 328 -7.01 -16.85 9.48
C ILE A 328 -7.13 -15.74 8.44
N LEU A 329 -8.25 -15.02 8.48
CA LEU A 329 -8.56 -13.88 7.64
C LEU A 329 -8.41 -12.56 8.40
N VAL A 330 -7.87 -11.56 7.71
CA VAL A 330 -7.78 -10.17 8.15
C VAL A 330 -8.67 -9.33 7.22
N PRO A 331 -9.69 -8.61 7.72
CA PRO A 331 -10.48 -7.73 6.89
C PRO A 331 -9.64 -6.55 6.38
N ARG A 332 -9.72 -6.26 5.08
CA ARG A 332 -9.10 -5.05 4.49
C ARG A 332 -9.86 -3.80 4.93
N ASP A 333 -9.25 -2.61 4.83
CA ASP A 333 -9.81 -1.34 5.30
C ASP A 333 -11.31 -1.14 4.98
N ALA A 334 -11.71 -1.30 3.71
CA ALA A 334 -13.10 -1.14 3.30
C ALA A 334 -14.06 -2.16 3.99
N THR A 335 -13.60 -3.39 4.19
CA THR A 335 -14.34 -4.43 4.91
C THR A 335 -14.30 -4.20 6.41
N PHE A 336 -13.18 -3.71 6.93
CA PHE A 336 -12.98 -3.40 8.34
C PHE A 336 -13.97 -2.32 8.80
N GLU A 337 -14.21 -1.31 7.97
CA GLU A 337 -15.18 -0.24 8.25
C GLU A 337 -16.65 -0.68 8.06
N ALA A 338 -16.89 -1.73 7.26
CA ALA A 338 -18.24 -2.21 7.01
C ALA A 338 -18.95 -2.73 8.29
N PRO A 339 -20.28 -2.73 8.35
CA PRO A 339 -21.02 -3.30 9.49
C PRO A 339 -20.70 -4.78 9.71
N ARG A 340 -20.66 -5.24 10.97
CA ARG A 340 -20.34 -6.64 11.34
C ARG A 340 -21.15 -7.69 10.58
N LYS A 341 -22.44 -7.43 10.33
CA LYS A 341 -23.31 -8.33 9.55
C LYS A 341 -22.83 -8.49 8.10
N VAL A 342 -22.29 -7.45 7.49
CA VAL A 342 -21.76 -7.47 6.12
C VAL A 342 -20.42 -8.21 6.09
N GLN A 343 -19.55 -7.95 7.07
CA GLN A 343 -18.27 -8.67 7.23
C GLN A 343 -18.52 -10.18 7.35
N GLU A 344 -19.44 -10.58 8.22
CA GLU A 344 -19.76 -12.00 8.46
C GLU A 344 -20.31 -12.67 7.19
N ARG A 345 -21.16 -11.97 6.44
CA ARG A 345 -21.65 -12.47 5.16
C ARG A 345 -20.54 -12.66 4.13
N LEU A 346 -19.62 -11.70 4.02
CA LEU A 346 -18.45 -11.80 3.15
C LEU A 346 -17.55 -12.95 3.59
N ARG A 347 -17.34 -13.12 4.90
CA ARG A 347 -16.55 -14.20 5.51
C ARG A 347 -17.14 -15.57 5.17
N LEU A 348 -18.43 -15.78 5.39
CA LEU A 348 -19.12 -17.03 5.06
C LEU A 348 -19.05 -17.36 3.56
N THR A 349 -19.18 -16.34 2.70
CA THR A 349 -19.02 -16.51 1.25
C THR A 349 -17.60 -16.99 0.92
N TYR A 350 -16.58 -16.32 1.49
CA TYR A 350 -15.17 -16.69 1.32
C TYR A 350 -14.92 -18.13 1.78
N GLN A 351 -15.43 -18.46 2.96
CA GLN A 351 -15.30 -19.77 3.58
C GLN A 351 -15.90 -20.88 2.72
N CYS A 352 -17.11 -20.71 2.20
CA CYS A 352 -17.73 -21.70 1.32
C CYS A 352 -16.93 -21.94 0.03
N HIS A 353 -16.28 -20.93 -0.53
CA HIS A 353 -15.42 -21.08 -1.68
C HIS A 353 -14.13 -21.85 -1.36
N VAL A 354 -13.50 -21.53 -0.23
CA VAL A 354 -12.28 -22.22 0.23
C VAL A 354 -12.55 -23.67 0.58
N ASP A 355 -13.64 -23.95 1.29
CA ASP A 355 -14.01 -25.29 1.74
C ASP A 355 -14.61 -26.15 0.62
N GLY A 356 -14.89 -25.57 -0.56
CA GLY A 356 -15.56 -26.27 -1.66
C GLY A 356 -17.03 -26.60 -1.36
N THR A 357 -17.67 -25.82 -0.50
CA THR A 357 -19.06 -26.02 -0.04
C THR A 357 -20.04 -25.01 -0.65
N THR A 358 -19.73 -24.48 -1.84
CA THR A 358 -20.60 -23.55 -2.60
C THR A 358 -21.96 -24.14 -2.98
N GLN A 359 -22.13 -25.47 -2.91
CA GLN A 359 -23.41 -26.13 -3.13
C GLN A 359 -24.26 -26.26 -1.86
N SER A 360 -23.73 -25.88 -0.69
CA SER A 360 -24.41 -26.03 0.60
C SER A 360 -25.67 -25.16 0.72
N PRO A 361 -26.66 -25.57 1.53
CA PRO A 361 -27.83 -24.75 1.83
C PRO A 361 -27.47 -23.39 2.43
N LEU A 362 -26.40 -23.34 3.23
CA LEU A 362 -25.85 -22.11 3.79
C LEU A 362 -25.45 -21.14 2.68
N TYR A 363 -24.66 -21.58 1.69
CA TYR A 363 -24.26 -20.72 0.58
C TYR A 363 -25.45 -20.23 -0.25
N ARG A 364 -26.45 -21.10 -0.47
CA ARG A 364 -27.67 -20.75 -1.22
C ARG A 364 -28.58 -19.78 -0.48
N SER A 365 -28.52 -19.74 0.85
CA SER A 365 -29.30 -18.80 1.66
C SER A 365 -28.64 -17.44 1.80
N LEU A 366 -27.33 -17.34 1.51
CA LEU A 366 -26.68 -16.04 1.37
C LEU A 366 -27.34 -15.32 0.20
N PRO A 367 -27.85 -14.09 0.39
CA PRO A 367 -28.51 -13.39 -0.70
C PRO A 367 -27.55 -13.28 -1.87
N PRO A 368 -28.04 -13.33 -3.13
CA PRO A 368 -27.20 -13.11 -4.29
C PRO A 368 -26.47 -11.80 -4.06
N MET A 369 -25.16 -11.92 -3.97
CA MET A 369 -24.30 -10.79 -3.78
C MET A 369 -24.27 -10.12 -5.15
N ASP A 370 -25.16 -9.14 -5.33
CA ASP A 370 -25.26 -8.26 -6.50
C ASP A 370 -24.04 -7.32 -6.48
N LEU A 371 -22.87 -7.94 -6.58
CA LEU A 371 -21.60 -7.30 -6.35
C LEU A 371 -21.25 -6.63 -7.65
N LEU A 372 -21.38 -5.31 -7.60
CA LEU A 372 -20.69 -4.32 -8.42
C LEU A 372 -19.14 -4.51 -8.38
N GLY A 373 -18.63 -5.71 -8.65
CA GLY A 373 -17.19 -6.02 -8.73
C GLY A 373 -16.45 -6.21 -7.41
N LEU A 374 -17.11 -6.14 -6.25
CA LEU A 374 -16.49 -6.48 -4.95
C LEU A 374 -16.33 -8.00 -4.81
N GLU A 375 -15.33 -8.57 -5.47
CA GLU A 375 -14.99 -9.98 -5.31
C GLU A 375 -14.69 -10.24 -3.83
N TRP A 376 -15.38 -11.19 -3.21
CA TRP A 376 -15.14 -11.66 -1.84
C TRP A 376 -13.64 -11.93 -1.55
N LEU A 377 -12.87 -12.29 -2.57
CA LEU A 377 -11.40 -12.41 -2.57
C LEU A 377 -10.67 -11.13 -2.14
N SER A 378 -11.24 -9.97 -2.48
CA SER A 378 -10.70 -8.64 -2.17
C SER A 378 -11.15 -8.11 -0.80
N ALA A 379 -12.12 -8.75 -0.15
CA ALA A 379 -12.63 -8.30 1.14
C ALA A 379 -11.66 -8.61 2.28
N PHE A 380 -10.86 -9.67 2.14
CA PHE A 380 -9.95 -10.15 3.17
C PHE A 380 -8.53 -10.33 2.62
N GLU A 381 -7.60 -10.34 3.54
CA GLU A 381 -6.24 -10.83 3.36
C GLU A 381 -6.06 -12.09 4.20
N ARG A 382 -5.27 -13.04 3.70
CA ARG A 382 -4.90 -14.26 4.41
C ARG A 382 -3.69 -13.97 5.29
N LEU A 383 -3.75 -14.40 6.53
CA LEU A 383 -2.55 -14.49 7.35
C LEU A 383 -1.82 -15.78 6.98
N PRO A 384 -0.57 -15.74 6.48
CA PRO A 384 0.15 -16.96 6.13
C PRO A 384 0.70 -17.67 7.37
N VAL A 385 0.82 -19.00 7.30
CA VAL A 385 1.64 -19.76 8.25
C VAL A 385 3.12 -19.45 7.95
N LYS A 386 4.00 -19.45 8.95
CA LYS A 386 5.43 -19.11 8.79
C LYS A 386 6.09 -19.82 7.59
N GLU A 387 5.81 -21.10 7.40
CA GLU A 387 6.38 -21.93 6.33
C GLU A 387 5.93 -21.50 4.93
N GLN A 388 4.74 -20.91 4.81
CA GLN A 388 4.21 -20.36 3.56
C GLN A 388 4.87 -19.03 3.18
N VAL A 389 5.50 -18.31 4.12
CA VAL A 389 6.10 -17.00 3.87
C VAL A 389 7.19 -17.10 2.79
N TYR A 390 8.02 -18.15 2.81
CA TYR A 390 9.02 -18.36 1.76
C TYR A 390 8.38 -18.45 0.37
N ASP A 391 7.30 -19.20 0.21
CA ASP A 391 6.65 -19.44 -1.08
C ASP A 391 6.04 -18.16 -1.64
N ILE A 392 5.39 -17.38 -0.76
CA ILE A 392 4.78 -16.11 -1.10
C ILE A 392 5.87 -15.11 -1.54
N LEU A 393 6.97 -15.04 -0.80
CA LEU A 393 8.09 -14.16 -1.13
C LEU A 393 8.83 -14.62 -2.39
N ALA A 394 9.06 -15.92 -2.58
CA ALA A 394 9.68 -16.46 -3.79
C ALA A 394 8.84 -16.12 -5.03
N TYR A 395 7.52 -16.34 -4.96
CA TYR A 395 6.62 -15.95 -6.03
C TYR A 395 6.64 -14.43 -6.25
N ALA A 396 6.54 -13.62 -5.19
CA ALA A 396 6.56 -12.16 -5.31
C ALA A 396 7.90 -11.61 -5.83
N HIS A 397 9.01 -12.30 -5.54
CA HIS A 397 10.37 -11.94 -5.95
C HIS A 397 10.79 -12.51 -7.31
N ARG A 398 9.94 -13.26 -8.01
CA ARG A 398 10.25 -13.93 -9.29
C ARG A 398 10.84 -13.01 -10.38
N GLY A 399 10.60 -11.70 -10.30
CA GLY A 399 11.16 -10.69 -11.21
C GLY A 399 12.39 -9.96 -10.67
N HIS A 400 12.98 -10.40 -9.56
CA HIS A 400 14.08 -9.72 -8.85
C HIS A 400 13.81 -8.24 -8.56
N GLY A 401 12.55 -7.92 -8.26
CA GLY A 401 12.13 -6.58 -7.87
C GLY A 401 12.67 -6.16 -6.51
N SER A 402 12.62 -4.87 -6.21
CA SER A 402 12.96 -4.36 -4.88
C SER A 402 12.02 -4.89 -3.80
N THR A 403 12.44 -4.78 -2.54
CA THR A 403 11.64 -5.12 -1.36
C THR A 403 10.26 -4.49 -1.40
N THR A 404 10.14 -3.22 -1.83
CA THR A 404 8.86 -2.52 -1.97
C THR A 404 7.93 -3.17 -2.99
N LEU A 405 8.44 -3.52 -4.18
CA LEU A 405 7.65 -4.17 -5.21
C LEU A 405 7.17 -5.56 -4.76
N MET A 406 8.03 -6.27 -4.02
CA MET A 406 7.70 -7.57 -3.47
C MET A 406 6.57 -7.49 -2.44
N LEU A 407 6.59 -6.50 -1.54
CA LEU A 407 5.52 -6.26 -0.58
C LEU A 407 4.21 -5.86 -1.25
N MET A 408 4.26 -4.99 -2.26
CA MET A 408 3.09 -4.62 -3.05
C MET A 408 2.47 -5.84 -3.73
N GLU A 409 3.30 -6.73 -4.28
CA GLU A 409 2.83 -7.97 -4.90
C GLU A 409 2.21 -8.94 -3.87
N ALA A 410 2.82 -9.09 -2.69
CA ALA A 410 2.26 -9.90 -1.60
C ALA A 410 0.87 -9.39 -1.15
N GLN A 411 0.72 -8.08 -0.98
CA GLN A 411 -0.56 -7.44 -0.65
C GLN A 411 -1.59 -7.56 -1.78
N ARG A 412 -1.14 -7.46 -3.04
CA ARG A 412 -1.99 -7.67 -4.22
C ARG A 412 -2.53 -9.10 -4.28
N LEU A 413 -1.72 -10.08 -3.89
CA LEU A 413 -2.12 -11.49 -3.77
C LEU A 413 -3.04 -11.74 -2.57
N GLY A 414 -3.21 -10.75 -1.70
CA GLY A 414 -4.10 -10.82 -0.54
C GLY A 414 -3.47 -11.51 0.66
N PHE A 415 -2.20 -11.24 0.96
CA PHE A 415 -1.55 -11.67 2.19
C PHE A 415 -1.28 -10.51 3.13
N ALA A 416 -1.59 -10.74 4.40
CA ALA A 416 -1.29 -9.83 5.50
C ALA A 416 -0.01 -10.25 6.25
N ALA A 417 0.45 -9.40 7.16
CA ALA A 417 1.56 -9.63 8.09
C ALA A 417 2.95 -9.94 7.48
N ILE A 418 3.09 -9.93 6.15
CA ILE A 418 4.42 -9.95 5.51
C ILE A 418 5.03 -8.56 5.67
N SER A 419 5.99 -8.45 6.59
CA SER A 419 6.62 -7.20 6.97
C SER A 419 7.81 -6.84 6.06
N TRP A 420 8.19 -5.57 6.06
CA TRP A 420 9.37 -5.12 5.32
C TRP A 420 10.67 -5.84 5.72
N PRO A 421 10.97 -6.08 7.02
CA PRO A 421 12.15 -6.85 7.40
C PRO A 421 12.18 -8.28 6.82
N MET A 422 11.04 -8.97 6.76
CA MET A 422 10.97 -10.31 6.16
C MET A 422 11.27 -10.28 4.66
N ALA A 423 10.70 -9.28 3.98
CA ALA A 423 10.93 -9.06 2.57
C ALA A 423 12.40 -8.70 2.28
N GLN A 424 12.97 -7.80 3.08
CA GLN A 424 14.37 -7.38 2.95
C GLN A 424 15.31 -8.57 3.17
N LEU A 425 15.06 -9.36 4.22
CA LEU A 425 15.83 -10.57 4.50
C LEU A 425 15.85 -11.52 3.30
N PHE A 426 14.70 -11.73 2.65
CA PHE A 426 14.63 -12.57 1.45
C PHE A 426 15.44 -11.99 0.28
N CYS A 427 15.38 -10.67 0.05
CA CYS A 427 16.17 -10.01 -0.98
C CYS A 427 17.68 -10.07 -0.71
N ASP A 428 18.11 -9.94 0.54
CA ASP A 428 19.52 -10.01 0.94
C ASP A 428 20.10 -11.41 0.73
N LEU A 429 19.28 -12.44 0.92
CA LEU A 429 19.64 -13.84 0.68
C LEU A 429 19.52 -14.25 -0.80
N CYS A 430 18.93 -13.42 -1.66
CA CYS A 430 18.76 -13.75 -3.07
C CYS A 430 20.12 -13.71 -3.81
N PRO A 431 20.56 -14.82 -4.43
CA PRO A 431 21.88 -14.90 -5.05
C PRO A 431 22.04 -13.94 -6.23
N LEU A 432 20.97 -13.67 -6.97
CA LEU A 432 21.01 -12.75 -8.11
C LEU A 432 21.03 -11.29 -7.67
N CYS A 433 20.19 -10.91 -6.71
CA CYS A 433 20.17 -9.55 -6.18
C CYS A 433 21.49 -9.18 -5.51
N ASN A 434 22.06 -10.09 -4.72
CA ASN A 434 23.33 -9.87 -4.02
C ASN A 434 24.51 -9.70 -5.00
N ARG A 435 24.52 -10.43 -6.13
CA ARG A 435 25.52 -10.21 -7.20
C ARG A 435 25.37 -8.84 -7.86
N GLN A 436 24.15 -8.35 -8.04
CA GLN A 436 23.89 -7.05 -8.67
C GLN A 436 24.25 -5.87 -7.77
N THR A 437 24.05 -5.97 -6.45
CA THR A 437 24.50 -4.92 -5.52
C THR A 437 26.02 -4.82 -5.49
N LEU A 438 26.74 -5.95 -5.44
CA LEU A 438 28.21 -5.96 -5.46
C LEU A 438 28.81 -5.32 -6.72
N THR A 439 28.19 -5.54 -7.89
CA THR A 439 28.65 -4.92 -9.14
C THR A 439 28.39 -3.42 -9.18
N LYS A 440 27.27 -2.94 -8.64
CA LYS A 440 26.99 -1.50 -8.52
C LYS A 440 28.03 -0.79 -7.65
N PHE A 441 28.42 -1.37 -6.51
CA PHE A 441 29.42 -0.74 -5.64
C PHE A 441 30.83 -0.74 -6.23
N ARG A 442 31.21 -1.79 -6.99
CA ARG A 442 32.51 -1.83 -7.67
C ARG A 442 32.66 -0.80 -8.78
N ASN A 443 31.58 -0.44 -9.47
CA ASN A 443 31.66 0.53 -10.58
C ASN A 443 31.68 1.99 -10.11
N VAL A 444 31.26 2.28 -8.86
CA VAL A 444 31.36 3.63 -8.29
C VAL A 444 32.78 3.95 -7.83
N SER A 445 33.61 2.93 -7.56
CA SER A 445 34.96 3.11 -7.01
C SER A 445 36.05 3.49 -8.03
N TYR A 446 35.75 3.55 -9.32
CA TYR A 446 36.75 3.80 -10.39
C TYR A 446 36.62 5.16 -11.12
N SER A 447 35.90 6.13 -10.55
CA SER A 447 35.71 7.46 -11.17
C SER A 447 36.30 8.62 -10.36
N VAL A 448 37.25 8.34 -9.47
CA VAL A 448 38.04 9.35 -8.77
C VAL A 448 39.50 9.22 -9.22
N THR A 449 39.80 9.75 -10.39
CA THR A 449 41.17 10.09 -10.83
C THR A 449 41.13 11.38 -11.62
#